data_AF-A0A2S6R2R7-F1
#
_entry.id   AF-A0A2S6R2R7-F1
#
_cell.length_a   1.000
_cell.length_b   1.000
_cell.length_c   1.000
_cell.angle_alpha   90.00
_cell.angle_beta   90.00
_cell.angle_gamma   90.00
#
_symmetry.space_group_name_H-M   'P 1'
#
loop_
_entity.id
_entity.type
_entity.pdbx_description
1 polymer ?
#
loop_
_entity_poly.entity_id
_entity_poly.type
_entity_poly.pdbx_seq_one_letter_code
_entity_poly.pdbx_strand_id
1 'polypeptide(L)'
;MKKSSTGLIAALFAIAVFSFSHAVSAADSWGLPGEEEVRFDAKVTDVLCVLSGDCPPDCGGGKRVLGLLKEDGELVLPIKNGGPFTGATADLLPHCGKVITADGLFTVNYGVKTFAVQFIRPLKWGRTNAFVKQWAAERGLEAKNKKARRWFRNDETILVIVGEQGKLGLKDKGIEP
;
A
#
# COMPACT_ATOMS: atom_id res chain seq x y z
N MET A 1 -33.09 -18.04 -54.52
CA MET A 1 -32.94 -18.10 -53.05
C MET A 1 -31.47 -17.92 -52.69
N LYS A 2 -31.05 -16.71 -52.32
CA LYS A 2 -29.70 -16.44 -51.77
C LYS A 2 -29.93 -15.81 -50.39
N LYS A 3 -29.79 -16.62 -49.33
CA LYS A 3 -29.87 -16.12 -47.95
C LYS A 3 -28.63 -15.28 -47.70
N SER A 4 -28.86 -14.03 -47.30
CA SER A 4 -27.85 -13.02 -47.03
C SER A 4 -27.06 -13.38 -45.78
N SER A 5 -25.85 -13.90 -45.95
CA SER A 5 -24.91 -14.30 -44.89
C SER A 5 -24.29 -13.11 -44.12
N THR A 6 -24.62 -11.87 -44.52
CA THR A 6 -24.02 -10.64 -43.98
C THR A 6 -24.55 -10.24 -42.60
N GLY A 7 -25.73 -10.72 -42.21
CA GLY A 7 -26.32 -10.41 -40.90
C GLY A 7 -25.64 -11.12 -39.72
N LEU A 8 -25.11 -12.33 -39.92
CA LEU A 8 -24.47 -13.09 -38.84
C LEU A 8 -23.08 -12.53 -38.47
N ILE A 9 -22.34 -11.98 -39.43
CA ILE A 9 -20.98 -11.49 -39.21
C ILE A 9 -20.99 -10.17 -38.41
N ALA A 10 -22.00 -9.32 -38.62
CA ALA A 10 -22.15 -8.07 -37.87
C ALA A 10 -22.51 -8.31 -36.38
N ALA A 11 -23.28 -9.36 -36.07
CA ALA A 11 -23.64 -9.69 -34.69
C ALA A 11 -22.45 -10.24 -33.88
N LEU A 12 -21.52 -10.95 -34.51
CA LEU A 12 -20.32 -11.48 -33.86
C LEU A 12 -19.28 -10.39 -33.53
N PHE A 13 -19.21 -9.31 -34.31
CA PHE A 13 -18.31 -8.18 -34.04
C PHE A 13 -18.77 -7.31 -32.87
N ALA A 14 -20.09 -7.18 -32.64
CA ALA A 14 -20.62 -6.37 -31.55
C ALA A 14 -20.37 -6.97 -30.15
N ILE A 15 -20.21 -8.30 -30.05
CA ILE A 15 -19.93 -9.00 -28.78
C ILE A 15 -18.45 -8.88 -28.37
N ALA A 16 -17.54 -8.74 -29.34
CA ALA A 16 -16.11 -8.61 -29.07
C ALA A 16 -15.73 -7.25 -28.45
N VAL A 17 -16.47 -6.18 -28.74
CA VAL A 17 -16.12 -4.82 -28.27
C VAL A 17 -16.57 -4.57 -26.81
N PHE A 18 -17.58 -5.29 -26.31
CA PHE A 18 -17.98 -5.22 -24.89
C PHE A 18 -17.17 -6.14 -23.97
N SER A 19 -16.28 -6.98 -24.51
CA SER A 19 -15.45 -7.90 -23.72
C SER A 19 -14.10 -7.31 -23.30
N PHE A 20 -13.80 -6.04 -23.65
CA PHE A 20 -12.74 -5.29 -22.97
C PHE A 20 -13.24 -4.89 -21.58
N SER A 21 -13.29 -5.89 -20.70
CA SER A 21 -13.21 -5.71 -19.27
C SER A 21 -12.08 -4.71 -19.04
N HIS A 22 -12.41 -3.53 -18.52
CA HIS A 22 -11.40 -2.56 -18.09
C HIS A 22 -10.39 -3.37 -17.29
N ALA A 23 -9.12 -3.35 -17.73
CA ALA A 23 -8.05 -4.06 -17.07
C ALA A 23 -8.24 -3.89 -15.57
N VAL A 24 -8.56 -5.01 -14.91
CA VAL A 24 -8.61 -5.10 -13.46
C VAL A 24 -7.25 -4.58 -13.04
N SER A 25 -7.21 -3.33 -12.57
CA SER A 25 -5.94 -2.64 -12.30
C SER A 25 -5.28 -3.37 -11.16
N ALA A 26 -4.47 -4.37 -11.47
CA ALA A 26 -3.57 -5.02 -10.54
C ALA A 26 -2.55 -3.98 -10.06
N ALA A 27 -1.82 -4.33 -9.00
CA ALA A 27 -0.75 -3.50 -8.49
C ALA A 27 0.27 -3.19 -9.59
N ASP A 28 0.85 -2.00 -9.57
CA ASP A 28 1.89 -1.65 -10.54
C ASP A 28 3.18 -2.40 -10.18
N SER A 29 3.67 -3.28 -11.05
CA SER A 29 4.95 -3.96 -10.89
C SER A 29 6.10 -2.99 -10.57
N TRP A 30 6.98 -3.35 -9.63
CA TRP A 30 8.19 -2.59 -9.26
C TRP A 30 9.48 -3.27 -9.72
N GLY A 31 9.39 -4.43 -10.39
CA GLY A 31 10.54 -5.20 -10.85
C GLY A 31 11.33 -5.85 -9.73
N LEU A 32 10.68 -6.20 -8.62
CA LEU A 32 11.32 -6.85 -7.48
C LEU A 32 11.59 -8.35 -7.76
N PRO A 33 12.63 -8.95 -7.15
CA PRO A 33 12.81 -10.40 -7.20
C PRO A 33 11.61 -11.14 -6.58
N GLY A 34 11.12 -12.17 -7.27
CA GLY A 34 9.99 -12.99 -6.79
C GLY A 34 8.72 -12.18 -6.58
N GLU A 35 8.54 -11.09 -7.35
CA GLU A 35 7.36 -10.24 -7.28
C GLU A 35 6.11 -10.98 -7.76
N GLU A 36 5.02 -10.81 -7.02
CA GLU A 36 3.70 -11.36 -7.33
C GLU A 36 2.65 -10.27 -7.09
N GLU A 37 1.99 -9.84 -8.16
CA GLU A 37 0.83 -8.95 -8.08
C GLU A 37 -0.35 -9.71 -7.50
N VAL A 38 -0.88 -9.23 -6.37
CA VAL A 38 -1.97 -9.89 -5.65
C VAL A 38 -3.08 -8.94 -5.26
N ARG A 39 -4.27 -9.52 -5.16
CA ARG A 39 -5.45 -8.88 -4.63
C ARG A 39 -6.20 -9.85 -3.74
N PHE A 40 -6.58 -9.40 -2.54
CA PHE A 40 -7.33 -10.23 -1.60
C PHE A 40 -8.16 -9.37 -0.66
N ASP A 41 -9.24 -9.94 -0.14
CA ASP A 41 -10.02 -9.33 0.93
C ASP A 41 -9.44 -9.72 2.29
N ALA A 42 -9.38 -8.76 3.20
CA ALA A 42 -8.88 -8.97 4.57
C ALA A 42 -9.45 -7.96 5.55
N LYS A 43 -9.60 -8.37 6.80
CA LYS A 43 -9.94 -7.49 7.92
C LYS A 43 -8.68 -6.74 8.37
N VAL A 44 -8.77 -5.41 8.42
CA VAL A 44 -7.71 -4.60 9.03
C VAL A 44 -7.71 -4.80 10.54
N THR A 45 -6.55 -5.09 11.11
CA THR A 45 -6.42 -5.38 12.54
C THR A 45 -5.09 -4.91 13.11
N ASP A 46 -4.97 -4.83 14.43
CA ASP A 46 -3.69 -4.70 15.12
C ASP A 46 -2.99 -6.06 15.14
N VAL A 47 -1.74 -6.11 14.71
CA VAL A 47 -0.93 -7.33 14.71
C VAL A 47 -0.82 -7.91 16.11
N LEU A 48 -0.66 -7.08 17.14
CA LEU A 48 -0.53 -7.57 18.52
C LEU A 48 -1.83 -8.12 19.08
N CYS A 49 -2.97 -7.58 18.67
CA CYS A 49 -4.28 -8.15 19.01
C CYS A 49 -4.42 -9.59 18.52
N VAL A 50 -3.99 -9.85 17.27
CA VAL A 50 -4.02 -11.22 16.71
C VAL A 50 -3.03 -12.14 17.41
N LEU A 51 -1.81 -11.68 17.67
CA LEU A 51 -0.74 -12.52 18.19
C LEU A 51 -0.81 -12.76 19.70
N SER A 52 -1.38 -11.84 20.47
CA SER A 52 -1.31 -11.85 21.95
C SER A 52 -2.65 -11.61 22.66
N GLY A 53 -3.69 -11.21 21.93
CA GLY A 53 -4.97 -10.82 22.53
C GLY A 53 -5.00 -9.41 23.14
N ASP A 54 -3.88 -8.66 23.12
CA ASP A 54 -3.85 -7.24 23.48
C ASP A 54 -4.52 -6.40 22.39
N CYS A 55 -5.82 -6.15 22.55
CA CYS A 55 -6.67 -5.50 21.57
C CYS A 55 -7.15 -4.12 22.07
N PRO A 56 -6.30 -3.08 22.04
CA PRO A 56 -6.74 -1.74 22.39
C PRO A 56 -7.82 -1.25 21.41
N PRO A 57 -8.70 -0.33 21.84
CA PRO A 57 -9.68 0.29 20.94
C PRO A 57 -8.99 0.97 19.75
N ASP A 58 -9.71 1.08 18.63
CA ASP A 58 -9.26 1.74 17.39
C ASP A 58 -7.88 1.28 16.90
N CYS A 59 -7.56 0.00 17.10
CA CYS A 59 -6.26 -0.60 16.77
C CYS A 59 -5.08 0.21 17.35
N GLY A 60 -5.26 0.79 18.54
CA GLY A 60 -4.25 1.58 19.24
C GLY A 60 -4.02 2.99 18.66
N GLY A 61 -4.98 3.53 17.89
CA GLY A 61 -5.00 4.95 17.52
C GLY A 61 -3.78 5.40 16.70
N GLY A 62 -3.24 4.51 15.86
CA GLY A 62 -2.07 4.80 15.02
C GLY A 62 -0.71 4.55 15.67
N LYS A 63 -0.68 4.08 16.92
CA LYS A 63 0.56 3.74 17.64
C LYS A 63 0.96 2.26 17.51
N ARG A 64 0.16 1.47 16.79
CA ARG A 64 0.38 0.03 16.56
C ARG A 64 0.72 -0.24 15.10
N VAL A 65 1.35 -1.39 14.85
CA VAL A 65 1.51 -1.93 13.51
C VAL A 65 0.22 -2.63 13.12
N LEU A 66 -0.35 -2.25 11.98
CA LEU A 66 -1.58 -2.85 11.49
C LEU A 66 -1.30 -3.95 10.47
N GLY A 67 -2.12 -4.98 10.49
CA GLY A 67 -2.08 -6.12 9.60
C GLY A 67 -3.39 -6.32 8.85
N LEU A 68 -3.36 -7.27 7.92
CA LEU A 68 -4.49 -7.70 7.10
C LEU A 68 -4.76 -9.17 7.40
N LEU A 69 -5.80 -9.45 8.18
CA LEU A 69 -6.21 -10.81 8.54
C LEU A 69 -7.21 -11.33 7.50
N LYS A 70 -6.80 -12.32 6.72
CA LYS A 70 -7.67 -13.02 5.76
C LYS A 70 -8.66 -13.92 6.49
N GLU A 71 -9.70 -14.36 5.78
CA GLU A 71 -10.74 -15.25 6.32
C GLU A 71 -10.19 -16.63 6.72
N ASP A 72 -9.17 -17.12 6.00
CA ASP A 72 -8.47 -18.38 6.29
C ASP A 72 -7.52 -18.31 7.50
N GLY A 73 -7.42 -17.15 8.15
CA GLY A 73 -6.56 -16.93 9.31
C GLY A 73 -5.14 -16.50 8.97
N GLU A 74 -4.77 -16.36 7.70
CA GLU A 74 -3.47 -15.79 7.32
C GLU A 74 -3.39 -14.30 7.72
N LEU A 75 -2.42 -13.97 8.55
CA LEU A 75 -2.09 -12.58 8.89
C LEU A 75 -1.01 -12.06 7.95
N VAL A 76 -1.39 -11.18 7.03
CA VAL A 76 -0.45 -10.49 6.13
C VAL A 76 0.03 -9.20 6.77
N LEU A 77 1.35 -8.97 6.73
CA LEU A 77 1.99 -7.76 7.23
C LEU A 77 2.32 -6.80 6.07
N PRO A 78 1.54 -5.72 5.86
CA PRO A 78 1.81 -4.71 4.85
C PRO A 78 2.91 -3.76 5.33
N ILE A 79 4.16 -4.19 5.22
CA ILE A 79 5.33 -3.43 5.70
C ILE A 79 5.66 -2.22 4.83
N LYS A 80 5.03 -2.11 3.66
CA LYS A 80 5.29 -1.06 2.68
C LYS A 80 3.97 -0.58 2.04
N ASN A 81 3.86 0.72 1.79
CA ASN A 81 2.79 1.30 0.97
C ASN A 81 3.32 1.92 -0.35
N GLY A 82 2.50 2.63 -1.12
CA GLY A 82 2.95 3.35 -2.32
C GLY A 82 3.78 4.64 -2.09
N GLY A 83 3.99 5.07 -0.85
CA GLY A 83 4.74 6.30 -0.51
C GLY A 83 6.24 6.06 -0.30
N PRO A 84 7.13 7.04 -0.54
CA PRO A 84 8.57 6.88 -0.31
C PRO A 84 8.89 6.71 1.18
N PHE A 85 9.62 5.64 1.54
CA PHE A 85 10.07 5.34 2.92
C PHE A 85 8.97 5.28 3.99
N THR A 86 7.76 4.87 3.58
CA THR A 86 6.59 4.80 4.47
C THR A 86 5.97 3.41 4.50
N GLY A 87 5.39 3.05 5.64
CA GLY A 87 4.59 1.85 5.84
C GLY A 87 3.08 2.10 5.69
N ALA A 88 2.27 1.05 5.84
CA ALA A 88 0.83 1.08 5.54
C ALA A 88 -0.08 1.52 6.69
N THR A 89 0.43 1.69 7.92
CA THR A 89 -0.42 1.99 9.09
C THR A 89 -1.35 3.18 8.88
N ALA A 90 -0.83 4.29 8.34
CA ALA A 90 -1.64 5.49 8.08
C ALA A 90 -2.77 5.24 7.07
N ASP A 91 -2.56 4.34 6.12
CA ASP A 91 -3.55 3.95 5.10
C ASP A 91 -4.63 3.03 5.67
N LEU A 92 -4.25 2.16 6.62
CA LEU A 92 -5.12 1.14 7.18
C LEU A 92 -5.91 1.61 8.40
N LEU A 93 -5.37 2.54 9.19
CA LEU A 93 -5.97 3.00 10.45
C LEU A 93 -7.45 3.42 10.32
N PRO A 94 -7.89 4.16 9.28
CA PRO A 94 -9.31 4.52 9.11
C PRO A 94 -10.26 3.32 8.89
N HIS A 95 -9.68 2.15 8.65
CA HIS A 95 -10.38 0.91 8.32
C HIS A 95 -10.22 -0.16 9.41
N CYS A 96 -9.66 0.17 10.57
CA CYS A 96 -9.55 -0.75 11.71
C CYS A 96 -10.86 -1.52 11.96
N GLY A 97 -10.76 -2.85 12.06
CA GLY A 97 -11.88 -3.77 12.27
C GLY A 97 -12.76 -4.03 11.04
N LYS A 98 -12.55 -3.33 9.92
CA LYS A 98 -13.33 -3.47 8.69
C LYS A 98 -12.61 -4.37 7.69
N VAL A 99 -13.39 -5.07 6.88
CA VAL A 99 -12.89 -5.79 5.71
C VAL A 99 -12.68 -4.79 4.57
N ILE A 100 -11.53 -4.90 3.90
CA ILE A 100 -11.19 -4.17 2.69
C ILE A 100 -10.69 -5.14 1.61
N THR A 101 -10.76 -4.76 0.35
CA THR A 101 -9.92 -5.37 -0.68
C THR A 101 -8.56 -4.67 -0.67
N ALA A 102 -7.49 -5.42 -0.42
CA ALA A 102 -6.12 -4.95 -0.58
C ALA A 102 -5.56 -5.40 -1.94
N ASP A 103 -4.79 -4.52 -2.56
CA ASP A 103 -4.15 -4.74 -3.86
C ASP A 103 -2.71 -4.26 -3.78
N GLY A 104 -1.76 -5.12 -4.14
CA GLY A 104 -0.35 -4.86 -3.93
C GLY A 104 0.57 -5.93 -4.47
N LEU A 105 1.82 -5.89 -4.02
CA LEU A 105 2.88 -6.80 -4.44
C LEU A 105 3.33 -7.65 -3.25
N PHE A 106 3.32 -8.97 -3.40
CA PHE A 106 4.24 -9.79 -2.62
C PHE A 106 5.62 -9.77 -3.28
N THR A 107 6.65 -9.90 -2.46
CA THR A 107 8.01 -10.23 -2.90
C THR A 107 8.62 -11.19 -1.90
N VAL A 108 9.56 -12.01 -2.34
CA VAL A 108 10.32 -12.92 -1.49
C VAL A 108 11.78 -12.61 -1.62
N ASN A 109 12.44 -12.30 -0.50
CA ASN A 109 13.88 -12.11 -0.44
C ASN A 109 14.46 -12.85 0.76
N TYR A 110 15.50 -13.66 0.56
CA TYR A 110 16.11 -14.51 1.58
C TYR A 110 15.11 -15.33 2.41
N GLY A 111 14.06 -15.85 1.76
CA GLY A 111 13.01 -16.64 2.41
C GLY A 111 11.96 -15.83 3.18
N VAL A 112 12.07 -14.50 3.21
CA VAL A 112 11.08 -13.62 3.84
C VAL A 112 10.10 -13.12 2.78
N LYS A 113 8.83 -13.51 2.92
CA LYS A 113 7.72 -12.98 2.12
C LYS A 113 7.25 -11.66 2.72
N THR A 114 7.20 -10.61 1.92
CA THR A 114 6.76 -9.28 2.36
C THR A 114 5.70 -8.73 1.42
N PHE A 115 4.81 -7.89 1.95
CA PHE A 115 3.72 -7.30 1.19
C PHE A 115 3.84 -5.78 1.12
N ALA A 116 3.81 -5.24 -0.09
CA ALA A 116 3.68 -3.83 -0.37
C ALA A 116 2.26 -3.55 -0.87
N VAL A 117 1.41 -3.00 -0.01
CA VAL A 117 0.07 -2.57 -0.42
C VAL A 117 0.21 -1.33 -1.30
N GLN A 118 -0.49 -1.30 -2.43
CA GLN A 118 -0.49 -0.15 -3.33
C GLN A 118 -1.85 0.54 -3.37
N PHE A 119 -2.93 -0.24 -3.35
CA PHE A 119 -4.29 0.25 -3.33
C PHE A 119 -5.13 -0.50 -2.31
N ILE A 120 -6.14 0.19 -1.78
CA ILE A 120 -7.17 -0.41 -0.94
C ILE A 120 -8.55 0.02 -1.42
N ARG A 121 -9.54 -0.86 -1.24
CA ARG A 121 -10.94 -0.58 -1.53
C ARG A 121 -11.81 -1.02 -0.37
N PRO A 122 -12.16 -0.11 0.55
CA PRO A 122 -13.30 -0.30 1.45
C PRO A 122 -14.63 -0.19 0.70
N LEU A 123 -14.73 0.79 -0.22
CA LEU A 123 -15.90 1.05 -1.08
C LEU A 123 -15.47 1.47 -2.49
N LYS A 124 -14.50 2.39 -2.57
CA LYS A 124 -13.85 2.84 -3.82
C LYS A 124 -12.34 2.65 -3.71
N TRP A 125 -11.70 2.42 -4.84
CA TRP A 125 -10.24 2.29 -4.90
C TRP A 125 -9.57 3.60 -4.48
N GLY A 126 -8.61 3.48 -3.57
CA GLY A 126 -7.74 4.56 -3.13
C GLY A 126 -6.29 4.10 -3.13
N ARG A 127 -5.39 4.99 -3.56
CA ARG A 127 -3.94 4.76 -3.47
C ARG A 127 -3.49 4.84 -2.01
N THR A 128 -2.60 3.93 -1.62
CA THR A 128 -1.97 3.93 -0.30
C THR A 128 -0.78 4.89 -0.28
N ASN A 129 -1.01 6.07 0.28
CA ASN A 129 -0.02 7.13 0.45
C ASN A 129 -0.45 8.14 1.53
N ALA A 130 -1.27 7.70 2.49
CA ALA A 130 -1.87 8.54 3.52
C ALA A 130 -0.82 9.23 4.39
N PHE A 131 0.30 8.56 4.69
CA PHE A 131 1.38 9.15 5.49
C PHE A 131 1.85 10.49 4.90
N VAL A 132 2.20 10.52 3.60
CA VAL A 132 2.73 11.75 2.98
C VAL A 132 1.67 12.85 2.95
N LYS A 133 0.39 12.49 2.81
CA LYS A 133 -0.72 13.44 2.89
C LYS A 133 -0.86 14.02 4.30
N GLN A 134 -0.79 13.19 5.33
CA GLN A 134 -0.85 13.61 6.74
C GLN A 134 0.33 14.48 7.11
N TRP A 135 1.56 14.02 6.82
CA TRP A 135 2.80 14.77 7.06
C TRP A 135 2.77 16.16 6.43
N ALA A 136 2.23 16.26 5.20
CA ALA A 136 2.09 17.52 4.50
C ALA A 136 1.03 18.42 5.15
N ALA A 137 -0.14 17.86 5.47
CA ALA A 137 -1.25 18.60 6.09
C ALA A 137 -0.87 19.20 7.45
N GLU A 138 -0.15 18.44 8.30
CA GLU A 138 0.38 18.90 9.58
C GLU A 138 1.32 20.12 9.45
N ARG A 139 1.90 20.32 8.27
CA ARG A 139 2.82 21.42 7.95
C ARG A 139 2.19 22.49 7.06
N GLY A 140 0.87 22.46 6.88
CA GLY A 140 0.15 23.39 6.01
C GLY A 140 0.54 23.27 4.53
N LEU A 141 0.97 22.08 4.09
CA LEU A 141 1.40 21.79 2.73
C LEU A 141 0.42 20.86 2.02
N GLU A 142 0.30 21.05 0.72
CA GLU A 142 -0.31 20.07 -0.17
C GLU A 142 0.59 18.83 -0.33
N ALA A 143 0.02 17.63 -0.44
CA ALA A 143 0.79 16.38 -0.63
C ALA A 143 1.67 16.39 -1.91
N LYS A 144 1.26 17.17 -2.92
CA LYS A 144 1.97 17.38 -4.19
C LYS A 144 3.12 18.39 -4.08
N ASN A 145 3.28 19.07 -2.95
CA ASN A 145 4.38 20.00 -2.70
C ASN A 145 5.74 19.29 -2.81
N LYS A 146 6.74 19.99 -3.36
CA LYS A 146 8.11 19.48 -3.54
C LYS A 146 8.76 19.02 -2.23
N LYS A 147 8.44 19.67 -1.10
CA LYS A 147 8.89 19.27 0.25
C LYS A 147 8.21 17.98 0.70
N ALA A 148 6.88 17.88 0.58
CA ALA A 148 6.12 16.67 0.93
C ALA A 148 6.55 15.44 0.13
N ARG A 149 6.78 15.58 -1.18
CA ARG A 149 7.31 14.47 -2.02
C ARG A 149 8.68 13.96 -1.59
N ARG A 150 9.43 14.75 -0.81
CA ARG A 150 10.70 14.38 -0.18
C ARG A 150 10.62 14.57 1.34
N TRP A 151 9.49 14.18 1.96
CA TRP A 151 9.24 14.39 3.39
C TRP A 151 10.43 13.96 4.25
N PHE A 152 11.05 12.81 3.93
CA PHE A 152 12.19 12.24 4.65
C PHE A 152 13.44 13.13 4.65
N ARG A 153 13.53 14.12 3.75
CA ARG A 153 14.62 15.13 3.72
C ARG A 153 14.25 16.44 4.40
N ASN A 154 12.98 16.62 4.77
CA ASN A 154 12.43 17.87 5.28
C ASN A 154 11.76 17.70 6.65
N ASP A 155 11.71 16.48 7.18
CA ASP A 155 11.17 16.20 8.51
C ASP A 155 12.14 16.71 9.58
N GLU A 156 11.63 17.49 10.54
CA GLU A 156 12.49 18.11 11.57
C GLU A 156 13.21 17.06 12.42
N THR A 157 12.55 15.94 12.74
CA THR A 157 13.13 14.87 13.56
C THR A 157 14.32 14.23 12.86
N ILE A 158 14.16 13.93 11.56
CA ILE A 158 15.25 13.36 10.75
C ILE A 158 16.41 14.34 10.65
N LEU A 159 16.15 15.63 10.44
CA LEU A 159 17.20 16.64 10.35
C LEU A 159 17.99 16.77 11.66
N VAL A 160 17.32 16.71 12.81
CA VAL A 160 17.97 16.69 14.14
C VAL A 160 18.87 15.46 14.27
N ILE A 161 18.33 14.26 14.03
CA ILE A 161 19.09 13.01 14.15
C ILE A 161 20.32 13.01 13.23
N VAL A 162 20.17 13.46 11.99
CA VAL A 162 21.29 13.54 11.04
C VAL A 162 22.33 14.59 11.47
N GLY A 163 21.91 15.71 12.07
CA GLY A 163 22.82 16.72 12.60
C GLY A 163 23.67 16.18 13.76
N GLU A 164 23.04 15.40 14.65
CA GLU A 164 23.66 14.79 15.82
C GLU A 164 24.55 13.60 15.48
N GLN A 165 24.09 12.69 14.62
CA GLN A 165 24.71 11.38 14.39
C GLN A 165 25.41 11.27 13.03
N GLY A 166 25.28 12.27 12.16
CA GLY A 166 25.73 12.20 10.78
C GLY A 166 24.83 11.32 9.92
N LYS A 167 24.98 11.39 8.59
CA LYS A 167 24.12 10.65 7.63
C LYS A 167 24.20 9.13 7.79
N LEU A 168 25.31 8.61 8.31
CA LEU A 168 25.53 7.18 8.55
C LEU A 168 25.25 6.77 9.99
N GLY A 169 24.98 7.71 10.89
CA GLY A 169 24.87 7.43 12.33
C GLY A 169 26.21 7.12 13.01
N LEU A 170 27.35 7.52 12.42
CA LEU A 170 28.71 7.17 12.86
C LEU A 170 29.60 8.40 13.08
N LYS A 171 29.00 9.57 13.26
CA LYS A 171 29.73 10.84 13.49
C LYS A 171 30.59 10.79 14.74
N ASP A 172 30.11 10.13 15.80
CA ASP A 172 30.85 9.86 17.03
C ASP A 172 32.12 9.02 16.81
N LYS A 173 32.16 8.24 15.73
CA LYS A 173 33.33 7.45 15.29
C LYS A 173 34.22 8.19 14.29
N GLY A 174 33.96 9.47 14.02
CA GLY A 174 34.69 10.26 13.04
C GLY A 174 34.45 9.83 11.59
N ILE A 175 33.40 9.05 11.33
CA ILE A 175 33.04 8.59 9.99
C ILE A 175 31.88 9.47 9.49
N GLU A 176 32.20 10.44 8.64
CA GLU A 176 31.19 11.24 7.92
C GLU A 176 31.36 11.10 6.39
N PRO A 177 30.25 11.00 5.64
CA PRO A 177 30.23 11.14 4.19
C PRO A 177 29.84 12.55 3.68
#